data_AF-A0A521WBV3-F1
#
_entry.id   AF-A0A521WBV3-F1
#
_cell.length_a   1.000
_cell.length_b   1.000
_cell.length_c   1.000
_cell.angle_alpha   90.00
_cell.angle_beta   90.00
_cell.angle_gamma   90.00
#
_symmetry.space_group_name_H-M   'P 1'
#
loop_
_entity.id
_entity.type
_entity.pdbx_description
1 polymer ?
#
loop_
_entity_poly.entity_id
_entity_poly.type
_entity_poly.pdbx_seq_one_letter_code
_entity_poly.pdbx_strand_id
1 'polypeptide(L)'
;MEYYYKVKWGQQDEFIALYKKNHHPLLKVLVDAGYALSVHAAYPILHLPESARWDYRVTVVFRDAAIALSEPPPEWERARERLYPDQERFKQEEQRRFELLEAHWDVAVSDLDLD
;
A
#
# COMPACT_ATOMS: atom_id res chain seq x y z
N MET A 1 10.04 3.12 -1.05
CA MET A 1 9.24 3.03 0.19
C MET A 1 8.75 1.60 0.33
N GLU A 2 8.91 1.02 1.51
CA GLU A 2 8.36 -0.30 1.86
C GLU A 2 7.21 -0.13 2.84
N TYR A 3 6.07 -0.72 2.51
CA TYR A 3 4.85 -0.70 3.30
C TYR A 3 4.58 -2.12 3.80
N TYR A 4 4.77 -2.35 5.10
CA TYR A 4 4.54 -3.65 5.71
C TYR A 4 3.19 -3.67 6.41
N TYR A 5 2.45 -4.76 6.25
CA TYR A 5 1.14 -4.95 6.86
C TYR A 5 1.15 -6.24 7.65
N LYS A 6 0.81 -6.14 8.95
CA LYS A 6 0.51 -7.28 9.80
C LYS A 6 -1.00 -7.32 10.01
N VAL A 7 -1.65 -8.35 9.51
CA VAL A 7 -3.12 -8.48 9.49
C VAL A 7 -3.56 -9.39 10.62
N LYS A 8 -4.70 -9.11 11.25
CA LYS A 8 -5.32 -10.00 12.23
C LYS A 8 -5.50 -11.41 11.65
N TRP A 9 -5.20 -12.43 12.45
CA TRP A 9 -5.37 -13.82 12.04
C TRP A 9 -6.78 -14.10 11.50
N GLY A 10 -6.84 -14.76 10.34
CA GLY A 10 -8.10 -15.13 9.68
C GLY A 10 -8.79 -13.98 8.93
N GLN A 11 -8.12 -12.83 8.75
CA GLN A 11 -8.66 -11.68 8.02
C GLN A 11 -7.81 -11.31 6.79
N GLN A 12 -6.79 -12.10 6.48
CA GLN A 12 -5.86 -11.86 5.36
C GLN A 12 -6.57 -11.74 4.01
N ASP A 13 -7.56 -12.58 3.74
CA ASP A 13 -8.30 -12.60 2.48
C ASP A 13 -9.17 -11.34 2.31
N GLU A 14 -9.84 -10.91 3.38
CA GLU A 14 -10.63 -9.67 3.36
C GLU A 14 -9.72 -8.46 3.15
N PHE A 15 -8.60 -8.40 3.88
CA PHE A 15 -7.63 -7.32 3.74
C PHE A 15 -7.13 -7.20 2.30
N ILE A 16 -6.65 -8.29 1.71
CA ILE A 16 -6.06 -8.25 0.37
C ILE A 16 -7.13 -8.00 -0.71
N ALA A 17 -8.36 -8.44 -0.50
CA ALA A 17 -9.48 -8.14 -1.38
C ALA A 17 -9.79 -6.63 -1.39
N LEU A 18 -9.90 -6.00 -0.21
CA LEU A 18 -10.10 -4.56 -0.08
C LEU A 18 -8.92 -3.77 -0.64
N TYR A 19 -7.69 -4.19 -0.35
CA TYR A 19 -6.47 -3.57 -0.88
C TYR A 19 -6.45 -3.57 -2.42
N LYS A 20 -6.74 -4.73 -3.05
CA LYS A 20 -6.81 -4.86 -4.51
C LYS A 20 -7.93 -4.04 -5.12
N LYS A 21 -9.07 -3.95 -4.43
CA LYS A 21 -10.25 -3.23 -4.90
C LYS A 21 -10.06 -1.71 -4.87
N ASN A 22 -9.48 -1.20 -3.78
CA ASN A 22 -9.53 0.23 -3.45
C ASN A 22 -8.16 0.92 -3.52
N HIS A 23 -7.15 0.36 -2.85
CA HIS A 23 -5.87 1.04 -2.71
C HIS A 23 -4.93 0.84 -3.91
N HIS A 24 -4.80 -0.40 -4.40
CA HIS A 24 -3.91 -0.73 -5.51
C HIS A 24 -4.21 0.04 -6.81
N PRO A 25 -5.48 0.26 -7.23
CA PRO A 25 -5.76 1.06 -8.43
C PRO A 25 -5.24 2.50 -8.33
N LEU A 26 -5.24 3.10 -7.14
CA LEU A 26 -4.70 4.46 -6.94
C LEU A 26 -3.17 4.47 -7.10
N LEU A 27 -2.47 3.47 -6.54
CA LEU A 27 -1.03 3.30 -6.76
C LEU A 27 -0.68 3.11 -8.24
N LYS A 28 -1.49 2.35 -8.98
CA LYS A 28 -1.31 2.21 -10.44
C LYS A 28 -1.42 3.55 -11.16
N VAL A 29 -2.36 4.42 -10.77
CA VAL A 29 -2.44 5.77 -11.36
C VAL A 29 -1.18 6.58 -11.09
N LEU A 30 -0.58 6.49 -9.90
CA LEU A 30 0.69 7.17 -9.62
C LEU A 30 1.82 6.66 -10.53
N VAL A 31 1.83 5.36 -10.83
CA VAL A 31 2.79 4.78 -11.79
C VAL A 31 2.52 5.30 -13.20
N ASP A 32 1.27 5.23 -13.66
CA ASP A 32 0.88 5.65 -15.01
C ASP A 32 1.14 7.16 -15.25
N ALA A 33 1.00 7.98 -14.19
CA ALA A 33 1.28 9.41 -14.22
C ALA A 33 2.77 9.77 -13.98
N GLY A 34 3.64 8.77 -13.78
CA GLY A 34 5.09 8.95 -13.61
C GLY A 34 5.53 9.53 -12.27
N TYR A 35 4.67 9.54 -11.25
CA TYR A 35 5.05 9.86 -9.87
C TYR A 35 5.75 8.69 -9.17
N ALA A 36 5.34 7.47 -9.51
CA ALA A 36 6.02 6.24 -9.15
C ALA A 36 6.56 5.54 -10.40
N LEU A 37 7.65 4.80 -10.25
CA LEU A 37 8.24 3.97 -11.29
C LEU A 37 7.64 2.56 -11.27
N SER A 38 7.31 2.04 -10.10
CA SER A 38 6.71 0.72 -9.94
C SER A 38 6.01 0.53 -8.61
N VAL A 39 5.04 -0.38 -8.58
CA VAL A 39 4.47 -0.97 -7.36
C VAL A 39 4.58 -2.48 -7.43
N HIS A 40 5.06 -3.10 -6.36
CA HIS A 40 5.17 -4.55 -6.22
C HIS A 40 4.69 -5.01 -4.85
N ALA A 41 4.03 -6.16 -4.76
CA ALA A 41 3.58 -6.73 -3.50
C ALA A 41 4.14 -8.15 -3.33
N ALA A 42 4.58 -8.46 -2.11
CA ALA A 42 5.09 -9.77 -1.71
C ALA A 42 4.51 -10.18 -0.35
N TYR A 43 4.52 -11.48 -0.06
CA TYR A 43 4.16 -12.04 1.24
C TYR A 43 5.16 -13.14 1.61
N PRO A 44 5.36 -13.45 2.91
CA PRO A 44 6.21 -14.56 3.29
C PRO A 44 5.49 -15.89 3.02
N ILE A 45 6.15 -16.78 2.29
CA ILE A 45 5.62 -18.13 2.02
C ILE A 45 5.89 -19.13 3.17
N LEU A 46 6.70 -18.73 4.14
CA LEU A 46 7.05 -19.53 5.33
C LEU A 46 6.68 -18.76 6.60
N HIS A 47 6.46 -19.50 7.69
CA HIS A 47 6.10 -18.92 8.97
C HIS A 47 7.25 -18.11 9.58
N LEU A 48 6.94 -16.89 10.02
CA LEU A 48 7.79 -16.09 10.90
C LEU A 48 7.33 -16.26 12.36
N PRO A 49 8.22 -16.10 13.35
CA PRO A 49 7.79 -15.95 14.73
C PRO A 49 6.90 -14.71 14.85
N GLU A 50 5.92 -14.79 15.75
CA GLU A 50 4.89 -13.75 15.91
C GLU A 50 5.44 -12.34 16.14
N SER A 51 6.58 -12.23 16.83
CA SER A 51 7.28 -10.97 17.08
C SER A 51 7.88 -10.31 15.84
N ALA A 52 8.16 -11.07 14.78
CA ALA A 52 8.73 -10.60 13.52
C ALA A 52 7.74 -10.72 12.33
N ARG A 53 6.52 -11.20 12.59
CA ARG A 53 5.52 -11.46 11.54
C ARG A 53 5.09 -10.17 10.85
N TRP A 54 5.11 -10.22 9.53
CA TRP A 54 4.36 -9.37 8.63
C TRP A 54 3.68 -10.28 7.62
N ASP A 55 2.51 -9.90 7.12
CA ASP A 55 1.70 -10.72 6.22
C ASP A 55 1.85 -10.25 4.77
N TYR A 56 2.00 -8.94 4.55
CA TYR A 56 2.23 -8.36 3.23
C TYR A 56 3.29 -7.26 3.27
N ARG A 57 4.10 -7.17 2.21
CA ARG A 57 4.99 -6.06 1.92
C ARG A 57 4.60 -5.47 0.57
N VAL A 58 4.43 -4.17 0.50
CA VAL A 58 4.28 -3.44 -0.76
C VAL A 58 5.46 -2.50 -0.93
N THR A 59 6.17 -2.66 -2.03
CA THR A 59 7.28 -1.80 -2.43
C THR A 59 6.76 -0.80 -3.45
N VAL A 60 6.88 0.49 -3.16
CA VAL A 60 6.65 1.56 -4.13
C VAL A 60 7.97 2.28 -4.38
N VAL A 61 8.43 2.22 -5.62
CA VAL A 61 9.59 2.97 -6.09
C VAL A 61 9.06 4.29 -6.62
N PHE A 62 9.25 5.37 -5.85
CA PHE A 62 8.89 6.71 -6.30
C PHE A 62 9.96 7.28 -7.21
N ARG A 63 9.60 8.21 -8.09
CA ARG A 63 10.55 8.86 -9.00
C ARG A 63 11.66 9.60 -8.24
N ASP A 64 11.31 10.22 -7.12
CA ASP A 64 12.23 10.96 -6.26
C ASP A 64 11.74 10.96 -4.81
N ALA A 65 12.63 11.29 -3.89
CA ALA A 65 12.35 11.33 -2.46
C ALA A 65 11.35 12.44 -2.08
N ALA A 66 11.28 13.53 -2.85
CA ALA A 66 10.35 14.62 -2.58
C ALA A 66 8.90 14.13 -2.72
N ILE A 67 8.60 13.37 -3.77
CA ILE A 67 7.28 12.74 -3.93
C ILE A 67 7.01 11.71 -2.83
N ALA A 68 8.00 10.87 -2.50
CA ALA A 68 7.81 9.79 -1.54
C ALA A 68 7.50 10.25 -0.11
N LEU A 69 7.96 11.46 0.25
CA LEU A 69 7.91 12.00 1.62
C LEU A 69 6.96 13.19 1.75
N SER A 70 6.25 13.57 0.68
CA SER A 70 5.22 14.60 0.69
C SER A 70 3.82 13.99 0.72
N GLU A 71 2.81 14.86 0.86
CA GLU A 71 1.43 14.50 0.58
C GLU A 71 1.29 13.88 -0.83
N PRO A 72 0.32 12.97 -1.04
CA PRO A 72 0.04 12.40 -2.35
C PRO A 72 -0.19 13.51 -3.40
N PRO A 73 0.29 13.32 -4.65
CA PRO A 73 0.10 14.30 -5.69
C PRO A 73 -1.40 14.48 -6.02
N PRO A 74 -1.82 15.63 -6.57
CA PRO A 74 -3.23 15.90 -6.89
C PRO A 74 -3.90 14.84 -7.77
N GLU A 75 -3.13 14.13 -8.58
CA GLU A 75 -3.60 13.02 -9.42
C GLU A 75 -4.19 11.86 -8.59
N TRP A 76 -3.72 11.65 -7.36
CA TRP A 76 -4.29 10.68 -6.42
C TRP A 76 -5.76 10.99 -6.13
N GLU A 77 -6.05 12.24 -5.77
CA GLU A 77 -7.40 12.67 -5.40
C GLU A 77 -8.33 12.64 -6.61
N ARG A 78 -7.88 13.14 -7.76
CA ARG A 78 -8.64 13.06 -9.03
C ARG A 78 -8.95 11.61 -9.41
N ALA A 79 -8.00 10.70 -9.20
CA ALA A 79 -8.21 9.28 -9.44
C ALA A 79 -9.23 8.70 -8.47
N ARG A 80 -9.18 9.07 -7.18
CA ARG A 80 -10.15 8.63 -6.17
C ARG A 80 -11.57 9.04 -6.57
N GLU A 81 -11.78 10.29 -6.93
CA GLU A 81 -13.10 10.80 -7.37
C GLU A 81 -13.61 10.08 -8.63
N ARG A 82 -12.73 9.85 -9.60
CA ARG A 82 -13.08 9.19 -10.87
C ARG A 82 -13.35 7.69 -10.73
N LEU A 83 -12.55 6.98 -9.94
CA LEU A 83 -12.63 5.53 -9.79
C LEU A 83 -13.70 5.09 -8.78
N TYR A 84 -14.00 5.94 -7.78
CA TYR A 84 -14.91 5.62 -6.70
C TYR A 84 -16.01 6.68 -6.56
N PRO A 85 -17.00 6.73 -7.47
CA PRO A 85 -18.07 7.72 -7.39
C PRO A 85 -18.89 7.63 -6.09
N ASP A 86 -19.01 6.44 -5.51
CA ASP A 86 -19.58 6.24 -4.17
C ASP A 86 -18.49 6.44 -3.10
N GLN A 87 -18.29 7.70 -2.74
CA GLN A 87 -17.26 8.13 -1.79
C GLN A 87 -17.51 7.61 -0.37
N GLU A 88 -18.77 7.45 0.03
CA GLU A 88 -19.12 6.97 1.37
C GLU A 88 -18.74 5.50 1.51
N ARG A 89 -19.12 4.69 0.53
CA ARG A 89 -18.70 3.28 0.49
C ARG A 89 -17.19 3.12 0.44
N PHE A 90 -16.49 3.91 -0.39
CA PHE A 90 -15.03 3.85 -0.48
C PHE A 90 -14.37 4.14 0.87
N LYS A 91 -14.83 5.18 1.59
CA LYS A 91 -14.31 5.53 2.91
C LYS A 91 -14.55 4.42 3.94
N GLN A 92 -15.75 3.84 3.96
CA GLN A 92 -16.08 2.72 4.87
C GLN A 92 -15.21 1.49 4.60
N GLU A 93 -14.99 1.17 3.33
CA GLU A 93 -14.16 0.03 2.93
C GLU A 93 -12.67 0.25 3.19
N GLU A 94 -12.14 1.47 2.99
CA GLU A 94 -10.75 1.81 3.35
C GLU A 94 -10.57 1.84 4.87
N GLN A 95 -11.54 2.36 5.62
CA GLN A 95 -11.54 2.27 7.09
C GLN A 95 -11.51 0.80 7.52
N ARG A 96 -12.40 -0.02 6.97
CA ARG A 96 -12.45 -1.46 7.27
C ARG A 96 -11.11 -2.13 6.96
N ARG A 97 -10.49 -1.82 5.82
CA ARG A 97 -9.16 -2.36 5.45
C ARG A 97 -8.11 -2.07 6.52
N PHE A 98 -8.10 -0.88 7.12
CA PHE A 98 -7.18 -0.55 8.22
C PHE A 98 -7.57 -1.20 9.55
N GLU A 99 -8.86 -1.35 9.86
CA GLU A 99 -9.32 -2.05 11.07
C GLU A 99 -8.89 -3.53 11.11
N LEU A 100 -8.60 -4.13 9.95
CA LEU A 100 -8.09 -5.50 9.86
C LEU A 100 -6.62 -5.65 10.28
N LEU A 101 -5.89 -4.53 10.42
CA LEU A 101 -4.47 -4.56 10.77
C LEU A 101 -4.25 -4.71 12.28
N GLU A 102 -3.21 -5.44 12.63
CA GLU A 102 -2.59 -5.41 13.96
C GLU A 102 -1.45 -4.39 14.01
N ALA A 103 -0.71 -4.25 12.91
CA ALA A 103 0.35 -3.26 12.77
C ALA A 103 0.59 -2.90 11.30
N HIS A 104 1.17 -1.71 11.09
CA HIS A 104 1.57 -1.20 9.80
C HIS A 104 2.86 -0.40 9.95
N TRP A 105 3.77 -0.52 8.99
CA TRP A 105 5.03 0.21 8.99
C TRP A 105 5.31 0.79 7.61
N ASP A 106 5.65 2.08 7.61
CA ASP A 106 6.11 2.80 6.43
C ASP A 106 7.61 3.03 6.58
N VAL A 107 8.38 2.43 5.69
CA VAL A 107 9.84 2.44 5.78
C VAL A 107 10.42 3.10 4.53
N ALA A 108 11.06 4.25 4.74
CA ALA A 108 11.94 4.82 3.74
C ALA A 108 13.23 4.01 3.70
N VAL A 109 13.55 3.47 2.52
CA VAL A 109 14.78 2.72 2.27
C VAL A 109 15.57 3.43 1.19
N SER A 110 16.89 3.29 1.23
CA SER A 110 17.80 3.69 0.16
C SER A 110 18.58 2.46 -0.26
N ASP A 111 18.86 2.38 -1.55
CA ASP A 111 19.68 1.29 -2.09
C ASP A 111 21.10 1.46 -1.57
N LEU A 112 21.70 0.33 -1.19
CA LEU A 112 23.11 0.27 -0.82
C LEU A 112 23.88 -0.12 -2.07
N ASP A 113 24.89 0.67 -2.44
CA ASP A 113 25.84 0.30 -3.48
C ASP A 113 26.70 -0.87 -2.98
N LEU A 114 26.80 -1.91 -3.80
CA LEU A 114 27.48 -3.17 -3.45
C LEU A 114 28.74 -3.41 -4.29
N ASP A 115 29.03 -2.53 -5.25
CA ASP A 115 30.21 -2.60 -6.12
C ASP A 115 31.29 -1.57 -5.75
#